data_AF-A0A1G4WCJ9-F1
#
_entry.id   AF-A0A1G4WCJ9-F1
#
_cell.length_a   1.000
_cell.length_b   1.000
_cell.length_c   1.000
_cell.angle_alpha   90.00
_cell.angle_beta   90.00
_cell.angle_gamma   90.00
#
_symmetry.space_group_name_H-M   'P 1'
#
loop_
_entity.id
_entity.type
_entity.pdbx_description
1 polymer ?
#
loop_
_entity_poly.entity_id
_entity_poly.type
_entity_poly.pdbx_seq_one_letter_code
_entity_poly.pdbx_strand_id
1 'polypeptide(L)'
;MSVRTVRIIFVVTVLWVVVLQYVLFALWRGEIYPALALPGFPAKCPGCPLETGEPTGKEPTLRVLFADGHTQEVPVQNLMPPGPKVRLMVVFSAFEDDSLREDPNAVNWFRSRIAELFPGEPAVGADILWRKATYKAADPSKTEYQPLHTTRIVFGPSR
;
A
#
# COMPACT_ATOMS: atom_id res chain seq x y z
N MET A 1 0.18 40.42 20.20
CA MET A 1 -0.06 39.91 18.83
C MET A 1 -1.41 40.41 18.37
N SER A 2 -1.53 41.05 17.20
CA SER A 2 -2.81 41.64 16.77
C SER A 2 -3.77 40.58 16.23
N VAL A 3 -5.08 40.80 16.33
CA VAL A 3 -6.11 39.92 15.75
C VAL A 3 -5.89 39.70 14.25
N ARG A 4 -5.39 40.73 13.56
CA ARG A 4 -5.07 40.66 12.12
C ARG A 4 -3.91 39.72 11.85
N THR A 5 -2.90 39.72 12.71
CA THR A 5 -1.73 38.82 12.63
C THR A 5 -2.16 37.36 12.86
N VAL A 6 -3.02 37.10 13.83
CA VAL A 6 -3.56 35.74 14.10
C VAL A 6 -4.34 35.22 12.89
N ARG A 7 -5.19 36.05 12.28
CA ARG A 7 -5.96 35.67 11.08
C ARG A 7 -5.06 35.35 9.89
N ILE A 8 -4.02 36.14 9.67
CA ILE A 8 -3.05 35.90 8.59
C ILE A 8 -2.32 34.58 8.82
N ILE A 9 -1.83 34.33 10.03
CA ILE A 9 -1.15 33.06 10.36
C ILE A 9 -2.09 31.87 10.13
N PHE A 10 -3.34 31.96 10.59
CA PHE A 10 -4.32 30.89 10.40
C PHE A 10 -4.58 30.59 8.91
N VAL A 11 -4.81 31.63 8.10
CA VAL A 11 -5.05 31.47 6.65
C VAL A 11 -3.82 30.87 5.95
N VAL A 12 -2.61 31.37 6.26
CA VAL A 12 -1.37 30.86 5.68
C VAL A 12 -1.15 29.40 6.07
N THR A 13 -1.37 29.03 7.33
CA THR A 13 -1.23 27.64 7.79
C THR A 13 -2.23 26.72 7.11
N VAL A 14 -3.50 27.13 6.98
CA VAL A 14 -4.53 26.32 6.28
C VAL A 14 -4.17 26.13 4.80
N LEU A 15 -3.76 27.21 4.11
CA LEU A 15 -3.31 27.11 2.71
C LEU A 15 -2.10 26.19 2.58
N TRP A 16 -1.15 26.27 3.50
CA TRP A 16 0.03 25.41 3.51
C TRP A 16 -0.34 23.94 3.71
N VAL A 17 -1.24 23.64 4.65
CA VAL A 17 -1.76 22.29 4.87
C VAL A 17 -2.46 21.75 3.61
N VAL A 18 -3.26 22.57 2.92
CA VAL A 18 -3.94 22.17 1.68
C VAL A 18 -2.94 21.87 0.57
N VAL A 19 -1.93 22.72 0.37
CA VAL A 19 -0.89 22.50 -0.66
C VAL A 19 -0.10 21.23 -0.34
N LEU A 20 0.31 21.05 0.92
CA LEU A 20 1.08 19.89 1.36
C LEU A 20 0.24 18.61 1.23
N GLN A 21 -1.05 18.65 1.56
CA GLN A 21 -1.95 17.52 1.40
C GLN A 21 -2.18 17.13 -0.06
N TYR A 22 -2.43 18.11 -0.93
CA TYR A 22 -2.75 17.86 -2.32
C TYR A 22 -1.53 17.44 -3.15
N VAL A 23 -0.41 18.15 -3.00
CA VAL A 23 0.77 17.93 -3.84
C VAL A 23 1.55 16.68 -3.42
N LEU A 24 1.75 16.46 -2.12
CA LEU A 24 2.55 15.30 -1.65
C LEU A 24 1.73 14.01 -1.54
N PHE A 25 0.50 14.05 -1.03
CA PHE A 25 -0.25 12.80 -0.79
C PHE A 25 -1.09 12.37 -1.99
N ALA A 26 -1.81 13.30 -2.65
CA ALA A 26 -2.68 12.92 -3.76
C ALA A 26 -1.91 12.59 -5.04
N LEU A 27 -0.92 13.41 -5.42
CA LEU A 27 -0.14 13.18 -6.65
C LEU A 27 0.99 12.16 -6.48
N TRP A 28 1.68 12.16 -5.34
CA TRP A 28 2.90 11.36 -5.19
C TRP A 28 2.66 9.97 -4.57
N ARG A 29 1.72 9.84 -3.64
CA ARG A 29 1.41 8.55 -2.99
C ARG A 29 0.14 7.87 -3.49
N GLY A 30 -0.69 8.56 -4.28
CA GLY A 30 -1.96 8.01 -4.78
C GLY A 30 -2.93 7.63 -3.66
N GLU A 31 -2.73 8.13 -2.43
CA GLU A 31 -3.62 7.89 -1.31
C GLU A 31 -4.53 9.10 -1.12
N ILE A 32 -5.84 8.89 -1.25
CA ILE A 32 -6.86 9.89 -0.90
C ILE A 32 -6.90 9.96 0.64
N TYR A 33 -6.02 10.74 1.23
CA TYR A 33 -6.09 11.07 2.65
C TYR A 33 -7.37 11.88 2.92
N PRO A 34 -8.03 11.72 4.09
CA PRO A 34 -9.08 12.64 4.49
C PRO A 34 -8.46 14.02 4.74
N ALA A 35 -8.50 14.87 3.72
CA ALA A 35 -8.04 16.26 3.75
C ALA A 35 -9.20 17.18 4.12
N LEU A 36 -8.91 18.37 4.66
CA LEU A 36 -9.90 19.45 4.82
C LEU A 36 -10.57 19.83 3.50
N ALA A 37 -9.90 19.56 2.39
CA ALA A 37 -10.44 19.60 1.04
C ALA A 37 -10.56 18.17 0.52
N LEU A 38 -11.70 17.53 0.77
CA LEU A 38 -12.08 16.37 -0.03
C LEU A 38 -12.24 16.88 -1.47
N PRO A 39 -11.51 16.37 -2.47
CA PRO A 39 -11.90 16.62 -3.84
C PRO A 39 -13.33 16.08 -3.98
N GLY A 40 -14.29 16.96 -4.24
CA GLY A 40 -15.64 16.51 -4.58
C GLY A 40 -15.50 15.59 -5.77
N PHE A 41 -15.80 14.30 -5.60
CA PHE A 41 -15.54 13.23 -6.58
C PHE A 41 -16.01 13.66 -7.98
N PRO A 42 -15.14 14.20 -8.85
CA PRO A 42 -15.58 14.64 -10.14
C PRO A 42 -15.61 13.38 -10.98
N ALA A 43 -16.80 12.93 -11.36
CA ALA A 43 -16.99 11.81 -12.29
C ALA A 43 -16.34 12.07 -13.68
N LYS A 44 -15.81 13.28 -13.92
CA LYS A 44 -15.19 13.71 -15.16
C LYS A 44 -14.11 14.76 -14.88
N CYS A 45 -12.91 14.36 -14.48
CA CYS A 45 -11.72 15.20 -14.64
C CYS A 45 -10.76 14.57 -15.65
N PRO A 46 -10.42 15.26 -16.76
CA PRO A 46 -9.51 14.74 -17.77
C PRO A 46 -8.12 14.47 -17.18
N GLY A 47 -7.58 13.27 -17.39
CA GLY A 47 -6.29 12.82 -16.86
C GLY A 47 -6.32 12.31 -15.42
N CYS A 48 -7.50 12.28 -14.77
CA CYS A 48 -7.63 11.70 -13.43
C CYS A 48 -7.90 10.19 -13.48
N PRO A 49 -7.55 9.44 -12.42
CA PRO A 49 -7.88 8.01 -12.32
C PRO A 49 -9.39 7.69 -12.44
N LEU A 50 -10.26 8.69 -12.23
CA LEU A 50 -11.72 8.60 -12.30
C LEU A 50 -12.31 9.11 -13.62
N GLU A 51 -11.49 9.44 -14.64
CA GLU A 51 -11.98 9.95 -15.94
C GLU A 51 -12.93 8.95 -16.65
N THR A 52 -12.75 7.65 -16.42
CA THR A 52 -13.61 6.58 -16.94
C THR A 52 -14.82 6.27 -16.04
N GLY A 53 -14.89 6.85 -14.83
CA GLY A 53 -15.89 6.52 -13.82
C GLY A 53 -15.67 5.17 -13.11
N GLU A 54 -14.64 4.41 -13.47
CA GLU A 54 -14.32 3.14 -12.82
C GLU A 54 -13.26 3.35 -11.73
N PRO A 55 -13.57 3.05 -10.46
CA PRO A 55 -12.58 3.14 -9.40
C PRO A 55 -11.41 2.18 -9.69
N THR A 56 -10.19 2.70 -9.60
CA THR A 56 -8.97 1.90 -9.74
C THR A 56 -8.03 2.10 -8.55
N GLY A 57 -7.28 1.07 -8.19
CA GLY A 57 -6.36 1.06 -7.06
C GLY A 57 -5.13 0.20 -7.34
N LYS A 58 -4.05 0.42 -6.58
CA LYS A 58 -2.93 -0.52 -6.53
C LYS A 58 -3.15 -1.46 -5.36
N GLU A 59 -3.07 -2.77 -5.60
CA GLU A 59 -3.20 -3.79 -4.58
C GLU A 59 -1.99 -4.74 -4.61
N PRO A 60 -1.33 -4.94 -3.46
CA PRO A 60 -0.31 -5.97 -3.29
C PRO A 60 -0.95 -7.32 -2.98
N THR A 61 -0.30 -8.39 -3.40
CA THR A 61 -0.64 -9.76 -3.00
C THR A 61 0.62 -10.52 -2.71
N LEU A 62 0.64 -11.21 -1.58
CA LEU A 62 1.82 -11.94 -1.14
C LEU A 62 1.78 -13.36 -1.69
N ARG A 63 2.87 -13.79 -2.31
CA ARG A 63 3.09 -15.18 -2.72
C ARG A 63 4.33 -15.71 -2.02
N VAL A 64 4.15 -16.68 -1.13
CA VAL A 64 5.24 -17.33 -0.41
C VAL A 64 5.89 -18.38 -1.31
N LEU A 65 7.21 -18.46 -1.27
CA LEU A 65 8.03 -19.45 -1.98
C LEU A 65 8.57 -20.44 -0.95
N PHE A 66 8.22 -21.72 -1.07
CA PHE A 66 8.66 -22.77 -0.15
C PHE A 66 9.86 -23.55 -0.69
N ALA A 67 10.59 -24.21 0.20
CA ALA A 67 11.83 -24.92 -0.13
C ALA A 67 11.61 -26.16 -1.03
N ASP A 68 10.42 -26.75 -0.99
CA ASP A 68 9.96 -27.83 -1.88
C ASP A 68 9.54 -27.33 -3.28
N GLY A 69 9.56 -26.02 -3.50
CA GLY A 69 9.30 -25.38 -4.77
C GLY A 69 7.83 -25.05 -5.02
N HIS A 70 6.89 -25.39 -4.12
CA HIS A 70 5.53 -24.87 -4.26
C HIS A 70 5.45 -23.41 -3.83
N THR A 71 4.38 -22.76 -4.30
CA THR A 71 4.10 -21.37 -3.96
C THR A 71 2.67 -21.24 -3.48
N GLN A 72 2.45 -20.40 -2.48
CA GLN A 72 1.10 -20.15 -1.96
C GLN A 72 0.80 -18.66 -1.91
N GLU A 73 -0.32 -18.27 -2.49
CA GLU A 73 -0.85 -16.92 -2.30
C GLU A 73 -1.46 -16.77 -0.92
N VAL A 74 -1.06 -15.72 -0.22
CA VAL A 74 -1.49 -15.43 1.14
C VAL A 74 -2.25 -14.12 1.12
N PRO A 75 -3.54 -14.13 1.51
CA PRO A 75 -4.26 -12.90 1.76
C PRO A 75 -3.49 -12.05 2.75
N VAL A 76 -3.24 -10.80 2.36
CA VAL A 76 -2.38 -9.88 3.11
C VAL A 76 -2.86 -9.68 4.54
N GLN A 77 -4.17 -9.81 4.76
CA GLN A 77 -4.81 -9.69 6.05
C GLN A 77 -4.34 -10.76 7.05
N ASN A 78 -3.86 -11.91 6.56
CA ASN A 78 -3.39 -13.00 7.40
C ASN A 78 -1.97 -12.75 7.93
N LEU A 79 -1.18 -11.89 7.27
CA LEU A 79 0.22 -11.67 7.64
C LEU A 79 0.41 -10.82 8.91
N MET A 80 -0.58 -10.00 9.25
CA MET A 80 -0.52 -9.13 10.41
C MET A 80 -1.37 -9.67 11.57
N PRO A 81 -0.94 -9.48 12.83
CA PRO A 81 -1.77 -9.81 13.98
C PRO A 81 -3.12 -9.06 13.90
N PRO A 82 -4.21 -9.64 14.43
CA PRO A 82 -5.52 -9.00 14.43
C PRO A 82 -5.45 -7.68 15.21
N GLY A 83 -5.39 -6.58 14.48
CA GLY A 83 -5.30 -5.23 14.99
C GLY A 83 -6.14 -4.27 14.15
N PRO A 84 -6.36 -3.03 14.60
CA PRO A 84 -7.11 -2.04 13.82
C PRO A 84 -6.38 -1.81 12.49
N LYS A 85 -6.94 -2.40 11.41
CA LYS A 85 -6.49 -2.41 10.01
C LYS A 85 -5.35 -1.41 9.74
N VAL A 86 -4.12 -1.77 10.10
CA VAL A 86 -2.94 -1.01 9.69
C VAL A 86 -2.97 -1.04 8.18
N ARG A 87 -2.77 0.10 7.52
CA ARG A 87 -2.83 0.21 6.05
C ARG A 87 -1.78 -0.74 5.47
N LEU A 88 -2.21 -1.94 5.11
CA LEU A 88 -1.40 -3.04 4.59
C LEU A 88 -0.53 -2.61 3.40
N MET A 89 -1.02 -1.62 2.65
CA MET A 89 -0.33 -0.92 1.59
C MET A 89 1.02 -0.33 2.03
N VAL A 90 1.08 0.29 3.22
CA VAL A 90 2.26 1.00 3.73
C VAL A 90 3.39 0.02 4.06
N VAL A 91 3.05 -1.13 4.65
CA VAL A 91 4.04 -2.16 5.00
C VAL A 91 4.69 -2.70 3.73
N PHE A 92 3.89 -3.05 2.71
CA PHE A 92 4.44 -3.57 1.47
C PHE A 92 5.12 -2.53 0.59
N SER A 93 4.62 -1.29 0.57
CA SER A 93 5.32 -0.19 -0.12
C SER A 93 6.71 0.06 0.48
N ALA A 94 6.89 -0.21 1.78
CA ALA A 94 8.20 -0.06 2.40
C ALA A 94 9.23 -1.08 1.87
N PHE A 95 8.79 -2.25 1.41
CA PHE A 95 9.66 -3.25 0.76
C PHE A 95 9.97 -2.93 -0.71
N GLU A 96 9.31 -1.93 -1.31
CA GLU A 96 9.75 -1.40 -2.61
C GLU A 96 11.08 -0.64 -2.50
N ASP A 97 11.47 -0.21 -1.29
CA ASP A 97 12.78 0.35 -1.00
C ASP A 97 13.81 -0.77 -0.76
N ASP A 98 14.89 -0.77 -1.54
CA ASP A 98 15.97 -1.75 -1.43
C ASP A 98 16.60 -1.78 -0.03
N SER A 99 16.66 -0.64 0.67
CA SER A 99 17.25 -0.55 2.01
C SER A 99 16.51 -1.39 3.06
N LEU A 100 15.18 -1.44 2.98
CA LEU A 100 14.38 -2.26 3.89
C LEU A 100 14.34 -3.71 3.44
N ARG A 101 14.32 -3.95 2.13
CA ARG A 101 14.32 -5.29 1.55
C ARG A 101 15.61 -6.07 1.86
N GLU A 102 16.70 -5.34 2.01
CA GLU A 102 18.02 -5.88 2.35
C GLU A 102 18.34 -5.80 3.85
N ASP A 103 17.51 -5.11 4.65
CA ASP A 103 17.68 -5.03 6.11
C ASP A 103 17.45 -6.43 6.74
N PRO A 104 18.48 -7.03 7.37
CA PRO A 104 18.36 -8.34 7.99
C PRO A 104 17.26 -8.40 9.06
N ASN A 105 17.00 -7.30 9.78
CA ASN A 105 15.97 -7.27 10.81
C ASN A 105 14.57 -7.33 10.20
N ALA A 106 14.34 -6.57 9.13
CA ALA A 106 13.07 -6.57 8.41
C ALA A 106 12.81 -7.93 7.75
N VAL A 107 13.82 -8.51 7.11
CA VAL A 107 13.75 -9.83 6.49
C VAL A 107 13.48 -10.93 7.54
N ASN A 108 14.16 -10.89 8.69
CA ASN A 108 13.94 -11.86 9.76
C ASN A 108 12.55 -11.74 10.39
N TRP A 109 12.05 -10.52 10.59
CA TRP A 109 10.69 -10.29 11.03
C TRP A 109 9.67 -10.84 10.02
N PHE A 110 9.89 -10.60 8.73
CA PHE A 110 9.00 -11.09 7.68
C PHE A 110 9.01 -12.63 7.62
N ARG A 111 10.20 -13.24 7.74
CA ARG A 111 10.38 -14.68 7.83
C ARG A 111 9.63 -15.27 9.04
N SER A 112 9.72 -14.64 10.22
CA SER A 112 9.06 -15.15 11.42
C SER A 112 7.53 -15.14 11.26
N ARG A 113 6.96 -14.13 10.62
CA ARG A 113 5.51 -14.08 10.32
C ARG A 113 5.07 -15.18 9.37
N ILE A 114 5.86 -15.48 8.35
CA ILE A 114 5.55 -16.59 7.44
C ILE A 114 5.66 -17.92 8.16
N ALA A 115 6.68 -18.12 9.01
CA ALA A 115 6.81 -19.34 9.81
C ALA A 115 5.66 -19.55 10.81
N GLU A 116 5.11 -18.47 11.37
CA GLU A 116 3.90 -18.52 12.21
C GLU A 116 2.66 -18.95 11.42
N LEU A 117 2.54 -18.53 10.16
CA LEU A 117 1.42 -18.88 9.29
C LEU A 117 1.50 -20.29 8.70
N PHE A 118 2.71 -20.77 8.42
CA PHE A 118 2.98 -22.05 7.78
C PHE A 118 3.93 -22.89 8.65
N PRO A 119 3.45 -23.36 9.81
CA PRO A 119 4.30 -24.12 10.73
C PRO A 119 4.74 -25.43 10.08
N GLY A 120 6.06 -25.64 10.00
CA GLY A 120 6.65 -26.85 9.42
C GLY A 120 6.94 -26.78 7.91
N GLU A 121 6.58 -25.68 7.25
CA GLU A 121 6.88 -25.46 5.83
C GLU A 121 7.96 -24.38 5.68
N PRO A 122 9.23 -24.76 5.44
CA PRO A 122 10.31 -23.79 5.36
C PRO A 122 10.18 -22.93 4.09
N ALA A 123 9.93 -21.63 4.28
CA ALA A 123 9.92 -20.65 3.20
C ALA A 123 11.34 -20.19 2.85
N VAL A 124 11.63 -20.10 1.54
CA VAL A 124 12.89 -19.57 0.97
C VAL A 124 12.78 -18.12 0.53
N GLY A 125 11.56 -17.57 0.51
CA GLY A 125 11.32 -16.18 0.19
C GLY A 125 9.85 -15.88 -0.01
N ALA A 126 9.59 -14.67 -0.49
CA ALA A 126 8.25 -14.25 -0.87
C ALA A 126 8.31 -13.23 -2.00
N ASP A 127 7.31 -13.27 -2.87
CA ASP A 127 7.07 -12.27 -3.91
C ASP A 127 5.85 -11.41 -3.48
N ILE A 128 6.04 -10.09 -3.44
CA ILE A 128 4.92 -9.13 -3.37
C ILE A 128 4.55 -8.77 -4.80
N LEU A 129 3.40 -9.28 -5.24
CA LEU A 129 2.83 -9.04 -6.56
C LEU A 129 2.00 -7.76 -6.53
N TRP A 130 2.48 -6.70 -7.18
CA TRP A 130 1.75 -5.45 -7.32
C TRP A 130 0.83 -5.51 -8.53
N ARG A 131 -0.44 -5.23 -8.32
CA ARG A 131 -1.47 -5.30 -9.36
C ARG A 131 -2.30 -4.02 -9.36
N LYS A 132 -2.71 -3.58 -10.54
CA LYS A 132 -3.76 -2.57 -10.69
C LYS A 132 -5.10 -3.30 -10.60
N ALA A 133 -5.88 -2.98 -9.58
CA ALA A 133 -7.26 -3.41 -9.42
C ALA A 133 -8.18 -2.38 -10.08
N THR A 134 -9.10 -2.85 -10.92
CA THR A 134 -10.19 -2.05 -11.49
C THR A 134 -11.50 -2.59 -10.92
N TYR A 135 -12.17 -1.79 -10.11
CA TYR A 135 -13.36 -2.21 -9.39
C TYR A 135 -14.59 -1.85 -10.23
N LYS A 136 -15.29 -2.88 -10.74
CA LYS A 136 -16.57 -2.66 -11.40
C LYS A 136 -17.65 -2.40 -10.36
N ALA A 137 -18.27 -1.22 -10.42
CA ALA A 137 -19.33 -0.85 -9.51
C ALA A 137 -20.42 -1.94 -9.49
N ALA A 138 -20.85 -2.33 -8.28
CA ALA A 138 -21.87 -3.34 -7.96
C ALA A 138 -21.42 -4.80 -7.73
N ASP A 139 -20.17 -5.20 -7.99
CA ASP A 139 -19.73 -6.57 -7.67
C ASP A 139 -18.22 -6.69 -7.38
N PRO A 140 -17.81 -6.92 -6.13
CA PRO A 140 -16.39 -7.08 -5.79
C PRO A 140 -15.74 -8.30 -6.46
N SER A 141 -16.52 -9.32 -6.85
CA SER A 141 -16.00 -10.49 -7.57
C SER A 141 -15.62 -10.19 -9.03
N LYS A 142 -16.03 -9.03 -9.55
CA LYS A 142 -15.71 -8.54 -10.90
C LYS A 142 -14.52 -7.58 -10.92
N THR A 143 -13.72 -7.57 -9.86
CA THR A 143 -12.48 -6.80 -9.83
C THR A 143 -11.51 -7.36 -10.86
N GLU A 144 -11.10 -6.52 -11.81
CA GLU A 144 -10.10 -6.90 -12.81
C GLU A 144 -8.71 -6.55 -12.31
N TYR A 145 -7.78 -7.50 -12.41
CA TYR A 145 -6.41 -7.35 -11.97
C TYR A 145 -5.46 -7.33 -13.16
N GLN A 146 -4.64 -6.29 -13.26
CA GLN A 146 -3.55 -6.19 -14.23
C GLN A 146 -2.22 -6.20 -13.47
N PRO A 147 -1.23 -7.02 -13.87
CA PRO A 147 0.07 -7.03 -13.23
C PRO A 147 0.80 -5.70 -13.46
N LEU A 148 1.49 -5.20 -12.43
CA LEU A 148 2.35 -4.01 -12.52
C LEU A 148 3.82 -4.42 -12.41
N HIS A 149 4.23 -4.91 -11.24
CA HIS A 149 5.60 -5.34 -10.97
C HIS A 149 5.61 -6.32 -9.80
N THR A 150 6.77 -6.93 -9.54
CA THR A 150 6.96 -7.86 -8.43
C THR A 150 8.16 -7.42 -7.60
N THR A 151 7.96 -7.32 -6.29
CA THR A 151 9.04 -7.10 -5.33
C THR A 151 9.39 -8.42 -4.69
N ARG A 152 10.62 -8.90 -4.91
CA ARG A 152 11.09 -10.19 -4.37
C ARG A 152 11.86 -10.01 -3.07
N ILE A 153 11.45 -10.71 -2.02
CA ILE A 153 12.14 -10.80 -0.73
C ILE A 153 12.78 -12.18 -0.62
N VAL A 154 14.10 -12.24 -0.51
CA VAL A 154 14.84 -13.51 -0.40
C VAL A 154 15.10 -13.79 1.07
N PHE A 155 14.68 -14.96 1.54
CA PHE A 155 15.09 -15.46 2.83
C PHE A 155 16.37 -16.25 2.61
N GLY A 156 17.53 -15.65 2.92
CA GLY A 156 18.81 -16.38 2.91
C GLY A 156 18.72 -17.68 3.74
N PRO A 157 19.68 -18.62 3.59
CA PRO A 157 19.58 -19.96 4.17
C PRO A 157 19.23 -19.91 5.66
N SER A 158 18.33 -20.78 6.10
CA SER A 158 18.05 -21.02 7.51
C SER A 158 19.36 -21.40 8.21
N ARG A 159 19.86 -20.54 9.10
CA ARG A 159 20.93 -20.91 10.03
C ARG A 159 20.36 -21.72 11.17
#